data_AF-A0A1H6HID6-F1
#
_entry.id   AF-A0A1H6HID6-F1
#
_cell.length_a   1.000
_cell.length_b   1.000
_cell.length_c   1.000
_cell.angle_alpha   90.00
_cell.angle_beta   90.00
_cell.angle_gamma   90.00
#
_symmetry.space_group_name_H-M   'P 1'
#
loop_
_entity.id
_entity.type
_entity.pdbx_description
1 polymer ?
#
loop_
_entity_poly.entity_id
_entity_poly.type
_entity_poly.pdbx_seq_one_letter_code
_entity_poly.pdbx_strand_id
1 'polypeptide(L)'
;MNIDEFKNTWNEDIVEETPEISLEQRNKLNLPLEKIRKNMRVEFWWMIGIFVFAFLVCSVCRPFKLQLYITVLIASMLIVTVFFFSKFFKLYNDISNPAPKTYDSLKDLVMQLNLNKQYYLSYYISFAPFLVCEILIVLEFIPWPHPLSELKIAVVLIGTVTIGLFLLYVVGKFWYHRYYGRYIQHIEDLLEELRR
;
A
#
# COMPACT_ATOMS: atom_id res chain seq x y z
N MET A 1 2.21 -28.79 42.20
CA MET A 1 1.37 -28.42 41.05
C MET A 1 0.83 -29.71 40.46
N ASN A 2 -0.45 -29.98 40.67
CA ASN A 2 -1.07 -31.26 40.33
C ASN A 2 -1.56 -31.24 38.88
N ILE A 3 -1.48 -32.35 38.15
CA ILE A 3 -1.89 -32.40 36.73
C ILE A 3 -3.38 -32.06 36.61
N ASP A 4 -4.18 -32.42 37.61
CA ASP A 4 -5.60 -32.09 37.71
C ASP A 4 -5.87 -30.59 37.87
N GLU A 5 -4.95 -29.88 38.53
CA GLU A 5 -5.02 -28.42 38.72
C GLU A 5 -4.78 -27.70 37.40
N PHE A 6 -3.78 -28.15 36.62
CA PHE A 6 -3.53 -27.70 35.24
C PHE A 6 -4.68 -28.02 34.29
N LYS A 7 -5.32 -29.19 34.45
CA LYS A 7 -6.45 -29.60 33.62
C LYS A 7 -7.69 -28.76 33.89
N ASN A 8 -7.88 -28.36 35.16
CA ASN A 8 -8.95 -27.45 35.56
C ASN A 8 -8.69 -26.02 35.08
N THR A 9 -7.47 -25.48 35.22
CA THR A 9 -7.14 -24.14 34.66
C THR A 9 -7.22 -24.14 33.13
N TRP A 10 -6.77 -25.21 32.46
CA TRP A 10 -6.88 -25.36 31.01
C TRP A 10 -8.34 -25.48 30.54
N ASN A 11 -9.19 -26.18 31.28
CA ASN A 11 -10.63 -26.24 30.98
C ASN A 11 -11.36 -24.94 31.32
N GLU A 12 -10.93 -24.18 32.32
CA GLU A 12 -11.47 -22.85 32.63
C GLU A 12 -11.08 -21.82 31.57
N ASP A 13 -9.84 -21.87 31.05
CA ASP A 13 -9.37 -20.98 29.97
C ASP A 13 -9.93 -21.35 28.57
N ILE A 14 -10.38 -22.59 28.35
CA ILE A 14 -11.01 -23.00 27.07
C ILE A 14 -12.48 -22.55 26.98
N VAL A 15 -13.12 -22.21 28.10
CA VAL A 15 -14.57 -21.94 28.16
C VAL A 15 -14.92 -20.44 28.11
N GLU A 16 -13.94 -19.54 28.00
CA GLU A 16 -14.20 -18.23 27.40
C GLU A 16 -14.37 -18.41 25.88
N GLU A 17 -15.54 -18.89 25.47
CA GLU A 17 -15.99 -18.85 24.08
C GLU A 17 -15.76 -17.42 23.57
N THR A 18 -14.74 -17.25 22.72
CA THR A 18 -14.46 -15.95 22.10
C THR A 18 -15.77 -15.41 21.55
N PRO A 19 -16.18 -14.18 21.90
CA PRO A 19 -17.51 -13.70 21.56
C PRO A 19 -17.74 -13.86 20.06
N GLU A 20 -18.73 -14.69 19.70
CA GLU A 20 -19.08 -14.92 18.32
C GLU A 20 -19.70 -13.65 17.76
N ILE A 21 -19.26 -13.24 16.56
CA ILE A 21 -19.78 -12.04 15.92
C ILE A 21 -21.23 -12.31 15.50
N SER A 22 -22.15 -11.47 15.97
CA SER A 22 -23.57 -11.57 15.58
C SER A 22 -23.75 -11.47 14.06
N LEU A 23 -24.82 -12.08 13.53
CA LEU A 23 -25.13 -12.02 12.09
C LEU A 23 -25.27 -10.58 11.57
N GLU A 24 -25.78 -9.66 12.38
CA GLU A 24 -25.91 -8.25 12.03
C GLU A 24 -24.55 -7.55 11.92
N GLN A 25 -23.65 -7.80 12.87
CA GLN A 25 -22.29 -7.25 12.85
C GLN A 25 -21.46 -7.82 11.69
N ARG A 26 -21.63 -9.11 11.34
CA ARG A 26 -21.01 -9.69 10.12
C ARG A 26 -21.50 -8.99 8.85
N ASN A 27 -22.79 -8.70 8.75
CA ASN A 27 -23.32 -7.97 7.59
C ASN A 27 -22.79 -6.54 7.51
N LYS A 28 -22.61 -5.86 8.65
CA LYS A 28 -21.96 -4.54 8.71
C LYS A 28 -20.49 -4.58 8.29
N LEU A 29 -19.77 -5.68 8.59
CA LEU A 29 -18.36 -5.88 8.23
C LEU A 29 -18.13 -6.20 6.75
N ASN A 30 -19.05 -6.91 6.10
CA ASN A 30 -18.90 -7.30 4.69
C ASN A 30 -18.82 -6.08 3.75
N LEU A 31 -19.59 -5.02 4.03
CA LEU A 31 -19.61 -3.78 3.25
C LEU A 31 -18.23 -3.07 3.16
N PRO A 32 -17.56 -2.71 4.27
CA PRO A 32 -16.24 -2.07 4.22
C PRO A 32 -15.17 -3.01 3.64
N LEU A 33 -15.20 -4.31 3.94
CA LEU A 33 -14.25 -5.28 3.38
C LEU A 33 -14.40 -5.43 1.86
N GLU A 34 -15.63 -5.53 1.36
CA GLU A 34 -15.89 -5.58 -0.07
C GLU A 34 -15.43 -4.30 -0.77
N LYS A 35 -15.60 -3.15 -0.11
CA LYS A 35 -15.14 -1.88 -0.66
C LYS A 35 -13.62 -1.78 -0.74
N ILE A 36 -12.90 -2.23 0.30
CA ILE A 36 -11.44 -2.35 0.31
C ILE A 36 -10.99 -3.27 -0.84
N ARG A 37 -11.63 -4.44 -0.98
CA ARG A 37 -11.34 -5.40 -2.07
C ARG A 37 -11.58 -4.83 -3.46
N LYS A 38 -12.64 -4.04 -3.64
CA LYS A 38 -12.94 -3.38 -4.91
C LYS A 38 -11.88 -2.32 -5.24
N ASN A 39 -11.50 -1.51 -4.26
CA ASN A 39 -10.48 -0.47 -4.45
C ASN A 39 -9.13 -1.09 -4.83
N MET A 40 -8.69 -2.15 -4.14
CA MET A 40 -7.44 -2.86 -4.47
C MET A 40 -7.42 -3.39 -5.90
N ARG A 41 -8.53 -4.00 -6.37
CA ARG A 41 -8.63 -4.50 -7.74
C ARG A 41 -8.57 -3.38 -8.77
N VAL A 42 -9.25 -2.27 -8.50
CA VAL A 42 -9.25 -1.11 -9.39
C VAL A 42 -7.85 -0.50 -9.47
N GLU A 43 -7.17 -0.30 -8.34
CA GLU A 43 -5.78 0.20 -8.30
C GLU A 43 -4.83 -0.70 -9.11
N PHE A 44 -4.98 -2.03 -9.00
CA PHE A 44 -4.17 -2.97 -9.78
C PHE A 44 -4.35 -2.80 -11.30
N TRP A 45 -5.59 -2.74 -11.78
CA TRP A 45 -5.87 -2.55 -13.20
C TRP A 45 -5.42 -1.18 -13.72
N TRP A 46 -5.59 -0.13 -12.91
CA TRP A 46 -5.06 1.19 -13.22
C TRP A 46 -3.54 1.18 -13.34
N MET A 47 -2.85 0.49 -12.43
CA MET A 47 -1.39 0.40 -12.45
C MET A 47 -0.89 -0.32 -13.70
N ILE A 48 -1.54 -1.43 -14.09
CA ILE A 48 -1.25 -2.12 -15.36
C ILE A 48 -1.42 -1.15 -16.54
N GLY A 49 -2.53 -0.42 -16.59
CA GLY A 49 -2.81 0.56 -17.64
C GLY A 49 -1.72 1.63 -17.75
N ILE A 50 -1.27 2.17 -16.61
CA ILE A 50 -0.20 3.18 -16.53
C ILE A 50 1.12 2.62 -17.07
N PHE A 51 1.51 1.41 -16.68
CA PHE A 51 2.75 0.81 -17.17
C PHE A 51 2.70 0.51 -18.67
N VAL A 52 1.59 -0.05 -19.17
CA VAL A 52 1.41 -0.30 -20.61
C VAL A 52 1.51 1.01 -21.38
N PHE A 53 0.85 2.06 -20.91
CA PHE A 53 0.94 3.39 -21.51
C PHE A 53 2.37 3.95 -21.47
N ALA A 54 3.06 3.83 -20.33
CA ALA A 54 4.44 4.31 -20.18
C ALA A 54 5.42 3.60 -21.14
N PHE A 55 5.29 2.28 -21.32
CA PHE A 55 6.08 1.53 -22.30
C PHE A 55 5.76 1.94 -23.74
N LEU A 56 4.49 2.20 -24.06
CA LEU A 56 4.09 2.69 -25.39
C LEU A 56 4.72 4.05 -25.69
N VAL A 57 4.61 5.01 -24.77
CA VAL A 57 5.23 6.33 -24.91
C VAL A 57 6.75 6.20 -25.05
N CYS A 58 7.39 5.37 -24.21
CA CYS A 58 8.83 5.14 -24.26
C CYS A 58 9.28 4.52 -25.60
N SER A 59 8.45 3.72 -26.28
CA SER A 59 8.79 3.12 -27.58
C SER A 59 8.97 4.16 -28.70
N VAL A 60 8.36 5.33 -28.55
CA VAL A 60 8.42 6.44 -29.52
C VAL A 60 9.58 7.40 -29.23
N CYS A 61 10.19 7.32 -28.04
CA CYS A 61 11.31 8.17 -27.66
C CYS A 61 12.55 7.95 -28.55
N ARG A 62 13.09 9.05 -29.08
CA ARG A 62 14.40 9.13 -29.74
C ARG A 62 15.18 10.25 -29.04
N PRO A 63 16.50 10.13 -28.77
CA PRO A 63 17.48 9.12 -29.22
C PRO A 63 17.54 7.84 -28.36
N PHE A 64 18.25 6.81 -28.85
CA PHE A 64 18.34 5.48 -28.20
C PHE A 64 18.81 5.52 -26.73
N LYS A 65 19.76 6.40 -26.37
CA LYS A 65 20.23 6.52 -24.98
C LYS A 65 19.12 6.91 -24.00
N LEU A 66 18.30 7.90 -24.38
CA LEU A 66 17.15 8.35 -23.59
C LEU A 66 16.11 7.23 -23.46
N GLN A 67 15.81 6.57 -24.59
CA GLN A 67 14.90 5.43 -24.62
C GLN A 67 15.36 4.31 -23.67
N LEU A 68 16.65 3.95 -23.69
CA LEU A 68 17.21 2.92 -22.82
C LEU A 68 17.08 3.31 -21.34
N TYR A 69 17.47 4.52 -20.96
CA TYR A 69 17.39 4.97 -19.56
C TYR A 69 15.95 5.00 -19.03
N ILE A 70 15.01 5.54 -19.80
CA ILE A 70 13.59 5.55 -19.42
C ILE A 70 13.05 4.11 -19.35
N THR A 71 13.39 3.24 -20.31
CA THR A 71 12.93 1.84 -20.32
C THR A 71 13.41 1.09 -19.09
N VAL A 72 14.70 1.21 -18.74
CA VAL A 72 15.27 0.57 -17.54
C VAL A 72 14.62 1.11 -16.28
N LEU A 73 14.38 2.42 -16.21
CA LEU A 73 13.71 3.06 -15.09
C LEU A 73 12.28 2.52 -14.91
N ILE A 74 11.46 2.52 -15.97
CA ILE A 74 10.09 1.99 -15.94
C ILE A 74 10.09 0.49 -15.56
N ALA A 75 10.99 -0.30 -16.13
CA ALA A 75 11.13 -1.72 -15.79
C ALA A 75 11.47 -1.93 -14.31
N SER A 76 12.35 -1.10 -13.74
CA SER A 76 12.71 -1.16 -12.32
C SER A 76 11.53 -0.78 -11.41
N MET A 77 10.77 0.26 -11.77
CA MET A 77 9.53 0.64 -11.07
C MET A 77 8.48 -0.47 -11.13
N LEU A 78 8.37 -1.18 -12.25
CA LEU A 78 7.45 -2.30 -12.42
C LEU A 78 7.80 -3.44 -11.46
N ILE A 79 9.09 -3.79 -11.33
CA ILE A 79 9.54 -4.83 -10.39
C ILE A 79 9.17 -4.46 -8.94
N VAL A 80 9.46 -3.22 -8.53
CA VAL A 80 9.09 -2.74 -7.19
C VAL A 80 7.58 -2.78 -6.99
N THR A 81 6.81 -2.37 -7.99
CA THR A 81 5.36 -2.41 -7.94
C THR A 81 4.83 -3.83 -7.79
N VAL A 82 5.32 -4.78 -8.58
CA VAL A 82 4.94 -6.20 -8.46
C VAL A 82 5.26 -6.75 -7.07
N PHE A 83 6.42 -6.40 -6.51
CA PHE A 83 6.78 -6.81 -5.16
C PHE A 83 5.77 -6.32 -4.12
N PHE A 84 5.44 -5.02 -4.11
CA PHE A 84 4.46 -4.50 -3.15
C PHE A 84 3.06 -5.08 -3.40
N PHE A 85 2.59 -5.12 -4.64
CA PHE A 85 1.28 -5.71 -4.96
C PHE A 85 1.17 -7.17 -4.55
N SER A 86 2.25 -7.96 -4.58
CA SER A 86 2.23 -9.34 -4.07
C SER A 86 1.87 -9.40 -2.58
N LYS A 87 2.32 -8.42 -1.77
CA LYS A 87 1.96 -8.30 -0.34
C LYS A 87 0.51 -7.88 -0.17
N PHE A 88 0.02 -6.94 -1.00
CA PHE A 88 -1.39 -6.56 -1.02
C PHE A 88 -2.31 -7.72 -1.41
N PHE A 89 -1.90 -8.55 -2.38
CA PHE A 89 -2.67 -9.72 -2.81
C PHE A 89 -2.73 -10.82 -1.75
N LYS A 90 -1.66 -11.00 -0.96
CA LYS A 90 -1.69 -11.92 0.18
C LYS A 90 -2.80 -11.53 1.16
N LEU A 91 -2.84 -10.25 1.54
CA LEU A 91 -3.93 -9.73 2.38
C LEU A 91 -5.30 -9.90 1.71
N TYR A 92 -5.42 -9.57 0.42
CA TYR A 92 -6.68 -9.73 -0.30
C TYR A 92 -7.22 -11.16 -0.21
N ASN A 93 -6.34 -12.17 -0.34
CA ASN A 93 -6.72 -13.57 -0.21
C ASN A 93 -7.13 -13.92 1.23
N ASP A 94 -6.39 -13.41 2.22
CA ASP A 94 -6.70 -13.63 3.64
C ASP A 94 -8.07 -13.04 4.03
N ILE A 95 -8.40 -11.85 3.50
CA ILE A 95 -9.70 -11.18 3.68
C ILE A 95 -10.82 -11.80 2.82
N SER A 96 -10.49 -12.54 1.76
CA SER A 96 -11.49 -13.13 0.85
C SER A 96 -12.11 -14.42 1.38
N ASN A 97 -11.57 -15.01 2.45
CA ASN A 97 -12.23 -16.08 3.19
C ASN A 97 -13.45 -15.54 3.95
N PRO A 98 -14.45 -16.38 4.28
CA PRO A 98 -15.69 -15.91 4.90
C PRO A 98 -15.38 -15.05 6.14
N ALA A 99 -16.17 -13.98 6.30
CA ALA A 99 -15.98 -12.96 7.34
C ALA A 99 -15.58 -13.57 8.69
N PRO A 100 -14.64 -12.96 9.42
CA PRO A 100 -14.14 -13.47 10.68
C PRO A 100 -15.31 -13.89 11.57
N LYS A 101 -15.26 -15.14 12.06
CA LYS A 101 -16.38 -15.70 12.82
C LYS A 101 -16.31 -15.35 14.30
N THR A 102 -15.09 -15.12 14.79
CA THR A 102 -14.72 -14.87 16.17
C THR A 102 -13.99 -13.54 16.32
N TYR A 103 -14.01 -12.99 17.53
CA TYR A 103 -13.27 -11.79 17.91
C TYR A 103 -11.78 -11.85 17.54
N ASP A 104 -11.11 -12.98 17.80
CA ASP A 104 -9.68 -13.15 17.47
C ASP A 104 -9.41 -13.06 15.97
N SER A 105 -10.30 -13.61 15.14
CA SER A 105 -10.19 -13.51 13.68
C SER A 105 -10.36 -12.05 13.21
N LEU A 106 -11.21 -11.27 13.87
CA LEU A 106 -11.40 -9.85 13.57
C LEU A 106 -10.20 -9.01 14.03
N LYS A 107 -9.64 -9.33 15.20
CA LYS A 107 -8.42 -8.72 15.72
C LYS A 107 -7.23 -8.96 14.79
N ASP A 108 -7.05 -10.19 14.31
CA ASP A 108 -6.02 -10.53 13.33
C ASP A 108 -6.22 -9.77 12.02
N LEU A 109 -7.47 -9.66 11.54
CA LEU A 109 -7.82 -8.88 10.36
C LEU A 109 -7.43 -7.40 10.52
N VAL A 110 -7.76 -6.77 11.65
CA VAL A 110 -7.38 -5.38 11.95
C VAL A 110 -5.85 -5.23 11.98
N MET A 111 -5.14 -6.16 12.60
CA MET A 111 -3.67 -6.16 12.62
C MET A 111 -3.11 -6.24 11.20
N GLN A 112 -3.63 -7.14 10.36
CA GLN A 112 -3.20 -7.28 8.96
C GLN A 112 -3.51 -6.04 8.11
N LEU A 113 -4.67 -5.39 8.31
CA LEU A 113 -5.03 -4.13 7.66
C LEU A 113 -4.08 -2.99 8.06
N ASN A 114 -3.69 -2.93 9.33
CA ASN A 114 -2.72 -1.97 9.84
C ASN A 114 -1.29 -2.22 9.32
N LEU A 115 -0.88 -3.48 9.17
CA LEU A 115 0.37 -3.81 8.47
C LEU A 115 0.32 -3.34 7.01
N ASN A 116 -0.82 -3.50 6.36
CA ASN A 116 -0.99 -3.08 4.98
C ASN A 116 -0.94 -1.56 4.78
N LYS A 117 -1.40 -0.78 5.75
CA LYS A 117 -1.16 0.67 5.79
C LYS A 117 0.32 1.00 5.66
N GLN A 118 1.16 0.30 6.41
CA GLN A 118 2.61 0.52 6.37
C GLN A 118 3.20 0.12 5.03
N TYR A 119 2.77 -1.01 4.45
CA TYR A 119 3.18 -1.39 3.09
C TYR A 119 2.72 -0.37 2.04
N TYR A 120 1.53 0.21 2.16
CA TYR A 120 1.03 1.25 1.26
C TYR A 120 1.91 2.49 1.32
N LEU A 121 2.19 3.02 2.51
CA LEU A 121 3.07 4.18 2.65
C LEU A 121 4.51 3.88 2.20
N SER A 122 5.01 2.68 2.51
CA SER A 122 6.34 2.22 2.07
C SER A 122 6.44 2.12 0.56
N TYR A 123 5.36 1.70 -0.13
CA TYR A 123 5.28 1.71 -1.58
C TYR A 123 5.50 3.12 -2.14
N TYR A 124 4.79 4.14 -1.65
CA TYR A 124 5.01 5.53 -2.13
C TYR A 124 6.43 6.04 -1.86
N ILE A 125 6.98 5.75 -0.67
CA ILE A 125 8.35 6.17 -0.33
C ILE A 125 9.38 5.45 -1.19
N SER A 126 9.13 4.22 -1.61
CA SER A 126 10.03 3.47 -2.51
C SER A 126 10.21 4.12 -3.89
N PHE A 127 9.35 5.07 -4.27
CA PHE A 127 9.51 5.87 -5.49
C PHE A 127 10.49 7.05 -5.37
N ALA A 128 10.96 7.36 -4.16
CA ALA A 128 11.95 8.41 -3.92
C ALA A 128 13.19 8.32 -4.84
N PRO A 129 13.92 7.18 -4.90
CA PRO A 129 15.08 7.08 -5.79
C PRO A 129 14.72 7.19 -7.27
N PHE A 130 13.51 6.76 -7.67
CA PHE A 130 13.08 6.89 -9.04
C PHE A 130 12.81 8.33 -9.44
N LEU A 131 12.21 9.13 -8.55
CA LEU A 131 12.01 10.56 -8.75
C LEU A 131 13.35 11.29 -8.95
N VAL A 132 14.38 10.91 -8.21
CA VAL A 132 15.75 11.44 -8.39
C VAL A 132 16.27 11.10 -9.79
N CYS A 133 16.12 9.84 -10.23
CA CYS A 133 16.54 9.41 -11.56
C CYS A 133 15.78 10.13 -12.69
N GLU A 134 14.47 10.34 -12.54
CA GLU A 134 13.67 11.10 -13.51
C GLU A 134 14.18 12.53 -13.67
N ILE A 135 14.47 13.21 -12.57
CA ILE A 135 15.01 14.58 -12.57
C ILE A 135 16.39 14.60 -13.25
N LEU A 136 17.27 13.63 -12.97
CA LEU A 136 18.57 13.54 -13.63
C LEU A 136 18.44 13.35 -15.14
N ILE A 137 17.54 12.47 -15.59
CA ILE A 137 17.29 12.27 -17.02
C ILE A 137 16.75 13.56 -17.66
N VAL A 138 15.85 14.27 -16.98
CA VAL A 138 15.31 15.55 -17.45
C VAL A 138 16.41 16.60 -17.57
N LEU A 139 17.29 16.72 -16.57
CA LEU A 139 18.38 17.69 -16.57
C LEU A 139 19.43 17.41 -17.65
N GLU A 140 19.70 16.13 -17.94
CA GLU A 140 20.71 15.70 -18.91
C GLU A 140 20.22 15.77 -20.37
N PHE A 141 18.96 15.40 -20.63
CA PHE A 141 18.45 15.23 -22.00
C PHE A 141 17.55 16.36 -22.50
N ILE A 142 17.00 17.21 -21.64
CA ILE A 142 16.23 18.38 -22.08
C ILE A 142 17.16 19.56 -22.32
N PRO A 143 17.16 20.16 -23.52
CA PRO A 143 18.02 21.30 -23.83
C PRO A 143 17.57 22.54 -23.04
N TRP A 144 18.44 23.04 -22.17
CA TRP A 144 18.21 24.29 -21.44
C TRP A 144 18.72 25.48 -22.26
N PRO A 145 18.01 26.63 -22.26
CA PRO A 145 18.40 27.80 -23.04
C PRO A 145 19.77 28.37 -22.62
N HIS A 146 20.19 28.15 -21.37
CA HIS A 146 21.51 28.49 -20.86
C HIS A 146 22.11 27.31 -20.09
N PRO A 147 23.42 27.05 -20.20
CA PRO A 147 24.06 26.00 -19.41
C PRO A 147 23.88 26.30 -17.93
N LEU A 148 23.25 25.38 -17.21
CA LEU A 148 23.04 25.51 -15.77
C LEU A 148 24.40 25.38 -15.07
N SER A 149 24.72 26.33 -14.19
CA SER A 149 25.87 26.20 -13.29
C SER A 149 25.66 25.00 -12.36
N GLU A 150 26.75 24.32 -11.98
CA GLU A 150 26.75 23.18 -11.06
C GLU A 150 25.95 23.46 -9.78
N LEU A 151 26.08 24.68 -9.22
CA LEU A 151 25.33 25.10 -8.04
C LEU A 151 23.82 25.17 -8.30
N LYS A 152 23.40 25.62 -9.50
CA LYS A 152 21.98 25.66 -9.87
C LYS A 152 21.42 24.26 -10.04
N ILE A 153 22.18 23.35 -10.65
CA ILE A 153 21.80 21.94 -10.80
C ILE A 153 21.59 21.31 -9.41
N ALA A 154 22.55 21.51 -8.50
CA ALA A 154 22.47 20.98 -7.14
C ALA A 154 21.25 21.55 -6.38
N VAL A 155 20.99 22.86 -6.46
CA VAL A 155 19.85 23.49 -5.81
C VAL A 155 18.52 23.00 -6.38
N VAL A 156 18.41 22.88 -7.71
CA VAL A 156 17.21 22.36 -8.38
C VAL A 156 16.97 20.91 -7.96
N LEU A 157 18.01 20.06 -7.98
CA LEU A 157 17.89 18.66 -7.63
C LEU A 157 17.49 18.48 -6.15
N ILE A 158 18.18 19.13 -5.22
CA ILE A 158 17.84 19.05 -3.80
C ILE A 158 16.43 19.60 -3.55
N GLY A 159 16.11 20.78 -4.09
CA GLY A 159 14.80 21.41 -3.91
C GLY A 159 13.65 20.57 -4.45
N THR A 160 13.77 20.06 -5.68
CA THR A 160 12.75 19.22 -6.31
C THR A 160 12.59 17.87 -5.62
N VAL A 161 13.68 17.25 -5.17
CA VAL A 161 13.60 16.00 -4.40
C VAL A 161 12.95 16.23 -3.04
N THR A 162 13.32 17.28 -2.30
CA THR A 162 12.71 17.59 -0.99
C THR A 162 11.22 17.87 -1.14
N ILE A 163 10.83 18.72 -2.10
CA ILE A 163 9.43 19.05 -2.36
C ILE A 163 8.68 17.80 -2.86
N GLY A 164 9.26 17.03 -3.77
CA GLY A 164 8.70 15.81 -4.32
C GLY A 164 8.44 14.76 -3.23
N LEU A 165 9.39 14.54 -2.33
CA LEU A 165 9.23 13.64 -1.19
C LEU A 165 8.13 14.10 -0.22
N PHE A 166 8.10 15.39 0.09
CA PHE A 166 7.06 15.96 0.94
C PHE A 166 5.67 15.78 0.33
N LEU A 167 5.53 16.08 -0.98
CA LEU A 167 4.28 15.88 -1.71
C LEU A 167 3.89 14.40 -1.77
N LEU A 168 4.83 13.50 -2.08
CA LEU A 168 4.59 12.05 -2.10
C LEU A 168 4.06 11.55 -0.75
N TYR A 169 4.64 12.01 0.35
CA TYR A 169 4.17 11.65 1.69
C TYR A 169 2.75 12.15 1.97
N VAL A 170 2.48 13.44 1.71
CA VAL A 170 1.16 14.04 1.96
C VAL A 170 0.09 13.40 1.08
N VAL A 171 0.38 13.25 -0.21
CA VAL A 171 -0.52 12.65 -1.20
C VAL A 171 -0.76 11.17 -0.88
N GLY A 172 0.28 10.40 -0.57
CA GLY A 172 0.15 8.99 -0.19
C GLY A 172 -0.71 8.81 1.07
N LYS A 173 -0.51 9.65 2.09
CA LYS A 173 -1.34 9.64 3.31
C LYS A 173 -2.79 10.01 3.01
N PHE A 174 -3.02 10.99 2.16
CA PHE A 174 -4.36 11.42 1.75
C PHE A 174 -5.10 10.32 0.99
N TRP A 175 -4.48 9.73 -0.03
CA TRP A 175 -5.05 8.63 -0.80
C TRP A 175 -5.35 7.42 0.07
N TYR A 176 -4.42 7.06 0.96
CA TYR A 176 -4.64 6.00 1.93
C TYR A 176 -5.89 6.25 2.77
N HIS A 177 -6.01 7.43 3.37
CA HIS A 177 -7.16 7.76 4.20
C HIS A 177 -8.48 7.72 3.40
N ARG A 178 -8.44 8.20 2.14
CA ARG A 178 -9.61 8.28 1.26
C ARG A 178 -10.09 6.92 0.75
N TYR A 179 -9.19 6.00 0.42
CA TYR A 179 -9.53 4.70 -0.18
C TYR A 179 -9.61 3.55 0.83
N TYR A 180 -8.87 3.64 1.94
CA TYR A 180 -8.72 2.56 2.90
C TYR A 180 -9.04 2.99 4.33
N GLY A 181 -8.49 4.12 4.78
CA GLY A 181 -8.53 4.54 6.19
C GLY A 181 -9.93 4.63 6.77
N ARG A 182 -10.90 5.22 6.05
CA ARG A 182 -12.30 5.31 6.52
C ARG A 182 -12.94 3.93 6.75
N TYR A 183 -12.62 2.95 5.91
CA TYR A 183 -13.18 1.61 6.01
C TYR A 183 -12.50 0.81 7.13
N ILE A 184 -11.20 1.00 7.32
CA ILE A 184 -10.44 0.36 8.40
C ILE A 184 -10.88 0.89 9.75
N GLN A 185 -11.13 2.20 9.89
CA GLN A 185 -11.67 2.79 11.12
C GLN A 185 -13.01 2.18 11.51
N HIS A 186 -13.95 2.02 10.56
CA HIS A 186 -15.21 1.33 10.86
C HIS A 186 -15.02 -0.12 11.33
N ILE A 187 -13.97 -0.81 10.87
CA ILE A 187 -13.67 -2.18 11.31
C ILE A 187 -13.05 -2.17 12.72
N GLU A 188 -12.20 -1.18 13.01
CA GLU A 188 -11.62 -0.97 14.34
C GLU A 188 -12.69 -0.62 15.38
N ASP A 189 -13.64 0.26 15.04
CA ASP A 189 -14.76 0.64 15.91
C ASP A 189 -15.64 -0.58 16.25
N LEU A 190 -15.93 -1.43 15.26
CA LEU A 190 -16.68 -2.68 15.47
C LEU A 190 -15.92 -3.68 16.36
N LEU A 191 -14.58 -3.71 16.29
CA LEU A 191 -13.76 -4.54 17.18
C LEU A 191 -13.80 -4.02 18.61
N GLU A 192 -13.79 -2.69 18.81
CA GLU A 192 -13.92 -2.09 20.15
C GLU A 192 -15.31 -2.31 20.76
N GLU A 193 -16.38 -2.28 19.96
CA GLU A 193 -17.74 -2.62 20.40
C GLU A 193 -17.82 -4.08 20.90
N LEU A 194 -17.14 -5.01 20.24
CA LEU A 194 -17.12 -6.43 20.63
C LEU A 194 -16.26 -6.73 21.87
N ARG A 195 -15.36 -5.81 22.23
CA ARG A 195 -14.53 -5.92 23.44
C ARG A 195 -15.29 -5.47 24.70
N ARG A 196 -16.32 -4.64 24.56
CA ARG A 196 -17.16 -4.13 25.66
C ARG A 196 -18.29 -5.08 25.98
#